data_AF-A0A2W5QSS9-F1
#
_entry.id   AF-A0A2W5QSS9-F1
#
_cell.length_a   1.000
_cell.length_b   1.000
_cell.length_c   1.000
_cell.angle_alpha   90.00
_cell.angle_beta   90.00
_cell.angle_gamma   90.00
#
_symmetry.space_group_name_H-M   'P 1'
#
loop_
_entity.id
_entity.type
_entity.pdbx_description
1 polymer ?
#
loop_
_entity_poly.entity_id
_entity_poly.type
_entity_poly.pdbx_seq_one_letter_code
_entity_poly.pdbx_strand_id
1 'polypeptide(L)'
;MQASSHALRVRSAAIPLHAGQTALEPVRLSGREGLNRLFEYELLLKTPDALNLGASGATDFDLDAFIGRELSCLIELDGAGEFLPGAVGASVDRI
;
A
#
# COMPACT_ATOMS: atom_id res chain seq x y z
N MET A 1 -18.88 -5.31 9.30
CA MET A 1 -18.06 -5.27 8.07
C MET A 1 -16.61 -5.28 8.50
N GLN A 2 -15.89 -6.38 8.31
CA GLN A 2 -14.48 -6.49 8.70
C GLN A 2 -13.62 -5.63 7.78
N ALA A 3 -13.09 -4.53 8.30
CA ALA A 3 -11.99 -3.82 7.65
C ALA A 3 -10.76 -4.73 7.74
N SER A 4 -10.19 -5.16 6.62
CA SER A 4 -8.89 -5.85 6.67
C SER A 4 -7.87 -4.86 7.23
N SER A 5 -7.34 -5.13 8.42
CA SER A 5 -6.43 -4.26 9.17
C SER A 5 -5.02 -4.26 8.59
N HIS A 6 -4.87 -3.95 7.29
CA HIS A 6 -3.55 -3.78 6.70
C HIS A 6 -3.11 -2.35 6.94
N ALA A 7 -2.14 -2.19 7.84
CA ALA A 7 -1.51 -0.92 8.18
C ALA A 7 -0.87 -0.22 6.96
N LEU A 8 -0.57 -0.95 5.89
CA LEU A 8 -0.08 -0.42 4.63
C LEU A 8 -1.01 -0.82 3.48
N ARG A 9 -1.46 0.16 2.71
CA ARG A 9 -2.23 -0.02 1.47
C ARG A 9 -1.54 0.71 0.33
N VAL A 10 -1.78 0.25 -0.90
CA VAL A 10 -1.18 0.81 -2.11
C VAL A 10 -2.23 1.03 -3.18
N ARG A 11 -2.11 2.13 -3.93
CA ARG A 11 -3.00 2.46 -5.05
C ARG A 11 -2.19 2.94 -6.25
N SER A 12 -2.51 2.45 -7.42
CA SER A 12 -2.02 2.95 -8.70
C SER A 12 -2.93 2.46 -9.83
N ALA A 13 -3.00 3.22 -10.91
CA ALA A 13 -3.68 2.76 -12.14
C ALA A 13 -2.94 1.60 -12.82
N ALA A 14 -1.66 1.37 -12.49
CA ALA A 14 -0.85 0.29 -13.04
C ALA A 14 -1.05 -1.06 -12.31
N ILE A 15 -1.64 -1.07 -11.11
CA ILE A 15 -1.86 -2.33 -10.38
C ILE A 15 -2.93 -3.15 -11.11
N PRO A 16 -2.60 -4.36 -11.60
CA PRO A 16 -3.54 -5.17 -12.34
C PRO A 16 -4.66 -5.67 -11.43
N LEU A 17 -5.83 -5.87 -12.03
CA LEU A 17 -6.95 -6.50 -11.36
C LEU A 17 -7.10 -7.93 -11.88
N HIS A 18 -7.28 -8.87 -10.95
CA HIS A 18 -7.66 -10.25 -11.25
C HIS A 18 -9.02 -10.54 -10.61
N ALA A 19 -10.00 -10.96 -11.41
CA ALA A 19 -11.38 -11.21 -10.97
C ALA A 19 -11.97 -10.04 -10.14
N GLY A 20 -11.65 -8.79 -10.50
CA GLY A 20 -12.12 -7.58 -9.83
C GLY A 20 -11.38 -7.21 -8.53
N GLN A 21 -10.35 -7.97 -8.15
CA GLN A 21 -9.52 -7.74 -6.97
C GLN A 21 -8.11 -7.31 -7.37
N THR A 22 -7.40 -6.56 -6.53
CA THR A 22 -6.01 -6.17 -6.78
C THR A 22 -5.12 -7.41 -6.82
N ALA A 23 -4.36 -7.57 -7.90
CA ALA A 23 -3.50 -8.74 -8.10
C ALA A 23 -2.20 -8.69 -7.28
N LEU A 24 -1.90 -7.54 -6.66
CA LEU A 24 -0.71 -7.31 -5.85
C LEU A 24 -1.10 -6.71 -4.50
N GLU A 25 -0.47 -7.18 -3.42
CA GLU A 25 -0.59 -6.63 -2.07
C GLU A 25 0.76 -6.12 -1.54
N PRO A 26 0.77 -5.05 -0.74
CA PRO A 26 2.01 -4.49 -0.22
C PRO A 26 2.57 -5.32 0.94
N VAL A 27 3.89 -5.55 0.92
CA VAL A 27 4.61 -6.30 1.95
C VAL A 27 5.46 -5.38 2.81
N ARG A 28 6.16 -4.43 2.18
CA ARG A 28 7.09 -3.52 2.85
C ARG A 28 7.24 -2.24 2.06
N LEU A 29 7.29 -1.12 2.77
CA LEU A 29 7.77 0.16 2.25
C LEU A 29 9.04 0.54 3.03
N SER A 30 10.10 0.91 2.32
CA SER A 30 11.32 1.48 2.90
C SER A 30 11.75 2.66 2.06
N GLY A 31 12.37 3.67 2.67
CA GLY A 31 12.81 4.82 1.90
C GLY A 31 13.64 5.78 2.71
N ARG A 32 14.12 6.80 2.02
CA ARG A 32 14.90 7.90 2.59
C ARG A 32 14.36 9.22 2.09
N GLU A 33 14.31 10.18 3.00
CA GLU A 33 13.90 11.55 2.72
C GLU A 33 14.91 12.52 3.33
N GLY A 34 14.94 13.75 2.83
CA GLY A 34 15.77 14.81 3.37
C GLY A 34 15.42 16.16 2.78
N LEU A 35 15.71 17.22 3.55
CA LEU A 35 15.47 18.59 3.10
C LEU A 35 16.27 18.87 1.82
N ASN A 36 15.60 19.46 0.82
CA ASN A 36 16.19 19.80 -0.49
C ASN A 36 16.90 18.61 -1.17
N ARG A 37 16.30 17.42 -1.05
CA ARG A 37 16.70 16.23 -1.79
C ARG A 37 15.46 15.54 -2.33
N LEU A 38 15.62 14.85 -3.45
CA LEU A 38 14.60 13.93 -3.93
C LEU A 38 14.50 12.76 -2.93
N PHE A 39 13.27 12.37 -2.62
CA PHE A 39 13.01 11.16 -1.86
C PHE A 39 13.21 9.93 -2.74
N GLU A 40 13.47 8.80 -2.09
CA GLU A 40 13.57 7.51 -2.75
C GLU A 40 12.87 6.46 -1.88
N TYR A 41 12.00 5.67 -2.49
CA TYR A 41 11.28 4.59 -1.83
C TYR A 41 11.43 3.26 -2.59
N GLU A 42 11.64 2.19 -1.84
CA GLU A 42 11.51 0.81 -2.27
C GLU A 42 10.20 0.25 -1.71
N LEU A 43 9.29 -0.11 -2.61
CA LEU A 43 8.03 -0.77 -2.29
C LEU A 43 8.08 -2.22 -2.76
N LEU A 44 8.00 -3.15 -1.82
CA LEU A 44 7.89 -4.59 -2.11
C LEU A 44 6.41 -4.98 -2.16
N LEU A 45 6.00 -5.51 -3.31
CA LEU A 45 4.68 -6.08 -3.56
C LEU A 45 4.80 -7.59 -3.74
N LYS A 46 3.75 -8.32 -3.39
CA LYS A 46 3.64 -9.75 -3.72
C LYS A 46 2.26 -10.06 -4.29
N THR A 47 2.16 -11.17 -5.00
CA THR A 47 0.88 -11.77 -5.38
C THR A 47 0.23 -12.38 -4.13
N PRO A 48 -1.02 -12.00 -3.79
CA PRO A 48 -1.74 -12.64 -2.70
C PRO A 48 -1.95 -14.13 -2.96
N ASP A 49 -1.65 -14.98 -1.98
CA ASP A 49 -1.84 -16.44 -2.08
C ASP A 49 -3.32 -16.81 -2.34
N ALA A 50 -4.25 -16.00 -1.82
CA ALA A 50 -5.69 -16.17 -1.96
C ALA A 50 -6.20 -16.09 -3.42
N LEU A 51 -5.44 -15.47 -4.33
CA LEU A 51 -5.82 -15.41 -5.75
C LEU A 51 -5.59 -16.75 -6.47
N ASN A 52 -4.82 -17.68 -5.89
CA ASN A 52 -4.58 -19.02 -6.42
C ASN A 52 -4.24 -19.07 -7.93
N LEU A 53 -3.39 -18.14 -8.39
CA LEU A 53 -3.05 -17.97 -9.81
C LEU A 53 -2.13 -19.08 -10.37
N GLY A 54 -1.68 -20.01 -9.54
CA GLY A 54 -0.60 -20.93 -9.87
C GLY A 54 0.74 -20.20 -10.06
N ALA A 55 1.83 -20.97 -10.24
CA ALA A 55 3.18 -20.39 -10.31
C ALA A 55 3.37 -19.46 -11.52
N SER A 56 2.83 -19.82 -12.69
CA SER A 56 2.99 -19.02 -13.92
C SER A 56 2.17 -17.73 -13.88
N GLY A 57 0.88 -17.81 -13.53
CA GLY A 57 -0.02 -16.66 -13.49
C GLY A 57 0.37 -15.61 -12.44
N ALA A 58 1.03 -16.03 -11.36
CA ALA A 58 1.55 -15.12 -10.34
C ALA A 58 2.82 -14.34 -10.76
N THR A 59 3.42 -14.67 -11.92
CA THR A 59 4.67 -14.06 -12.41
C THR A 59 4.52 -13.29 -13.72
N ASP A 60 3.36 -13.37 -14.38
CA ASP A 60 3.09 -12.79 -15.69
C ASP A 60 2.43 -11.39 -15.58
N PHE A 61 3.06 -10.49 -14.83
CA PHE A 61 2.61 -9.10 -14.72
C PHE A 61 3.47 -8.19 -15.60
N ASP A 62 2.80 -7.32 -16.36
CA ASP A 62 3.47 -6.24 -17.10
C ASP A 62 3.99 -5.18 -16.12
N LEU A 63 5.26 -5.31 -15.74
CA LEU A 63 5.91 -4.38 -14.82
C LEU A 63 6.25 -3.04 -15.50
N ASP A 64 6.40 -3.02 -16.82
CA ASP A 64 6.69 -1.78 -17.56
C ASP A 64 5.50 -0.81 -17.50
N ALA A 65 4.28 -1.33 -17.33
CA ALA A 65 3.08 -0.52 -17.09
C ALA A 65 3.17 0.38 -15.84
N PHE A 66 4.07 0.10 -14.89
CA PHE A 66 4.29 0.94 -13.70
C PHE A 66 5.19 2.15 -13.98
N ILE A 67 6.02 2.11 -15.03
CA ILE A 67 7.02 3.15 -15.30
C ILE A 67 6.30 4.47 -15.63
N GLY A 68 6.69 5.55 -14.94
CA GLY A 68 6.11 6.88 -15.13
C GLY A 68 4.68 7.03 -14.62
N ARG A 69 4.13 6.04 -13.89
CA ARG A 69 2.82 6.12 -13.25
C ARG A 69 2.95 6.47 -11.78
N GLU A 70 2.01 7.26 -11.29
CA GLU A 70 1.91 7.56 -9.86
C GLU A 70 1.59 6.28 -9.08
N LEU A 71 2.19 6.17 -7.91
CA LEU A 71 2.01 5.07 -6.98
C LEU A 71 1.86 5.67 -5.57
N SER A 72 0.69 5.52 -4.97
CA SER A 72 0.35 6.11 -3.67
C SER A 72 0.35 5.02 -2.60
N CYS A 73 1.09 5.24 -1.50
CA CYS A 73 1.07 4.40 -0.31
C CYS A 73 0.24 5.08 0.78
N LEU A 74 -0.65 4.32 1.42
CA LEU A 74 -1.45 4.76 2.55
C LEU A 74 -1.00 3.97 3.78
N ILE A 75 -0.49 4.67 4.78
CA ILE A 75 -0.07 4.07 6.05
C ILE A 75 -1.09 4.48 7.11
N GLU A 76 -1.76 3.49 7.69
CA GLU A 76 -2.67 3.68 8.81
C GLU A 76 -1.84 3.72 10.10
N LEU A 77 -2.06 4.78 10.89
CA LEU A 77 -1.35 5.00 12.16
C LEU A 77 -2.29 4.69 13.32
N ASP A 78 -1.76 4.04 14.35
CA ASP A 78 -2.48 3.81 15.60
C ASP A 78 -2.93 5.15 16.21
N GLY A 79 -4.17 5.21 16.68
CA GLY A 79 -4.74 6.43 17.29
C GLY A 79 -5.28 7.47 16.29
N ALA A 80 -5.05 7.30 14.99
CA ALA A 80 -5.74 8.06 13.94
C ALA A 80 -7.10 7.45 13.58
N GLY A 81 -7.83 6.97 14.60
CA GLY A 81 -9.11 6.25 14.46
C GLY A 81 -10.14 6.98 13.60
N GLU A 82 -11.28 6.33 13.34
CA GLU A 82 -12.36 6.87 12.53
C GLU A 82 -12.66 8.33 12.90
N PHE A 83 -12.66 9.22 11.90
CA PHE A 83 -12.93 10.63 12.13
C PHE A 83 -14.35 10.80 12.66
N LEU A 84 -14.44 11.20 13.92
CA LEU A 84 -15.70 11.57 14.56
C LEU A 84 -15.77 13.10 14.63
N PRO A 85 -16.70 13.74 13.88
CA PRO A 85 -16.84 15.19 13.91
C PRO A 85 -17.03 15.71 15.35
N GLY A 86 -16.17 16.65 15.76
CA GLY A 86 -16.22 17.26 17.09
C GLY A 86 -15.45 16.52 18.19
N ALA A 87 -14.84 15.36 17.90
CA ALA A 87 -13.97 14.66 18.85
C ALA A 87 -12.53 15.22 18.80
N VAL A 88 -11.89 15.31 19.97
CA VAL A 88 -10.44 15.58 20.07
C VAL A 88 -9.66 14.28 19.85
N GLY A 89 -8.62 14.33 19.01
CA GLY A 89 -7.74 13.18 18.78
C GLY A 89 -6.98 12.78 20.04
N ALA A 90 -6.63 11.50 20.15
CA ALA A 90 -5.83 11.01 21.28
C ALA A 90 -4.41 11.59 21.24
N SER A 91 -3.91 12.11 22.37
CA SER A 91 -2.52 12.54 22.50
C SER A 91 -1.59 11.33 22.47
N VAL A 92 -0.65 11.31 21.53
CA VAL A 92 0.32 10.20 21.33
C VAL A 92 1.73 10.52 21.83
N ASP A 93 1.95 11.69 22.45
CA ASP A 93 3.26 12.04 22.98
C ASP A 93 3.50 11.33 24.33
N ARG A 94 4.22 10.21 24.28
CA ARG A 94 4.89 9.62 25.44
C ARG A 94 6.40 9.84 25.26
N ILE A 95 6.90 10.88 25.91
CA ILE A 95 8.33 11.10 26.19
C ILE A 95 8.66 10.52 27.57
#